data_AF-A0ABD4A8I3-F1
#
_entry.id   AF-A0ABD4A8I3-F1
#
_cell.length_a   1.000
_cell.length_b   1.000
_cell.length_c   1.000
_cell.angle_alpha   90.00
_cell.angle_beta   90.00
_cell.angle_gamma   90.00
#
_symmetry.space_group_name_H-M   'P 1'
#
loop_
_entity.id
_entity.type
_entity.pdbx_description
1 polymer ?
#
loop_
_entity_poly.entity_id
_entity_poly.type
_entity_poly.pdbx_seq_one_letter_code
_entity_poly.pdbx_strand_id
1 'polypeptide(L)'
;MDAINQSPEKLTYKEYATWAEGKRFEVLDGVIISMDPSVSPKHQEVSMQLSIEFGSYLRGKCCKVLQEILMYTYLKTKKGGIVKK
;
A
#
# COMPACT_ATOMS: atom_id res chain seq x y z
N MET A 1 6.53 -13.52 14.48
CA MET A 1 5.41 -12.62 14.14
C MET A 1 4.59 -12.45 15.38
N ASP A 2 4.71 -11.32 16.06
CA ASP A 2 3.95 -11.05 17.27
C ASP A 2 2.62 -10.42 16.85
N ALA A 3 1.55 -11.22 16.86
CA ALA A 3 0.21 -10.73 16.63
C ALA A 3 -0.13 -9.74 17.76
N ILE A 4 -0.43 -8.50 17.39
CA ILE A 4 -0.95 -7.51 18.33
C ILE A 4 -2.36 -7.99 18.69
N ASN A 5 -2.48 -8.59 19.86
CA ASN A 5 -3.69 -9.23 20.36
C ASN A 5 -4.71 -8.13 20.72
N GLN A 6 -5.49 -7.69 19.74
CA GLN A 6 -6.70 -6.90 19.96
C GLN A 6 -7.91 -7.72 19.49
N SER A 7 -8.92 -7.75 20.35
CA SER A 7 -10.19 -8.49 20.29
C SER A 7 -10.88 -8.49 18.90
N PRO A 8 -11.75 -9.48 18.61
CA PRO A 8 -12.30 -9.78 17.27
C PRO A 8 -13.41 -8.82 16.84
N GLU A 9 -13.23 -7.52 17.03
CA GLU A 9 -13.99 -6.54 16.27
C GLU A 9 -13.33 -6.39 14.90
N LYS A 10 -14.06 -6.73 13.84
CA LYS A 10 -13.59 -6.59 12.47
C LYS A 10 -13.27 -5.12 12.21
N LEU A 11 -11.99 -4.78 12.12
CA LEU A 11 -11.55 -3.42 11.82
C LEU A 11 -12.12 -2.99 10.46
N THR A 12 -12.84 -1.88 10.42
CA THR A 12 -13.39 -1.32 9.19
C THR A 12 -12.36 -0.47 8.47
N TYR A 13 -12.52 -0.31 7.15
CA TYR A 13 -11.67 0.58 6.36
C TYR A 13 -11.70 2.03 6.88
N LYS A 14 -12.86 2.48 7.38
CA LYS A 14 -13.03 3.84 7.92
C LYS A 14 -12.14 4.07 9.15
N GLU A 15 -12.01 3.07 10.01
CA GLU A 15 -11.16 3.15 11.21
C GLU A 15 -9.69 3.07 10.82
N TYR A 16 -9.32 2.14 9.93
CA TYR A 16 -7.96 2.05 9.39
C TYR A 16 -7.48 3.37 8.77
N ALA A 17 -8.34 4.06 8.00
CA ALA A 17 -7.99 5.31 7.33
C ALA A 17 -7.67 6.48 8.28
N THR A 18 -7.95 6.35 9.59
CA THR A 18 -7.66 7.37 10.61
C THR A 18 -6.34 7.17 11.34
N TRP A 19 -5.63 6.07 11.07
CA TRP A 19 -4.40 5.73 11.77
C TRP A 19 -3.26 6.70 11.45
N ALA A 20 -2.45 6.99 12.47
CA ALA A 20 -1.30 7.87 12.34
C ALA A 20 -0.24 7.26 11.41
N GLU A 21 0.37 8.10 10.58
CA GLU A 21 1.52 7.73 9.75
C GLU A 21 2.69 7.31 10.66
N GLY A 22 3.42 6.26 10.27
CA GLY A 22 4.66 5.83 10.96
C GLY A 22 4.70 4.37 11.38
N LYS A 23 3.58 3.64 11.35
CA LYS A 23 3.56 2.17 11.47
C LYS A 23 2.94 1.54 10.24
N ARG A 24 3.55 0.45 9.76
CA ARG A 24 3.09 -0.29 8.58
C ARG A 24 2.30 -1.52 9.04
N PHE A 25 0.99 -1.46 8.83
CA PHE A 25 0.08 -2.57 9.12
C PHE A 25 -0.77 -2.90 7.89
N GLU A 26 -1.06 -4.18 7.73
CA GLU A 26 -2.07 -4.69 6.83
C GLU A 26 -3.27 -5.20 7.65
N VAL A 27 -4.46 -5.09 7.06
CA VAL A 27 -5.69 -5.57 7.67
C VAL A 27 -6.26 -6.64 6.76
N LEU A 28 -6.12 -7.90 7.14
CA LEU A 28 -6.61 -9.05 6.37
C LEU A 28 -7.76 -9.69 7.14
N ASP A 29 -8.95 -9.72 6.55
CA ASP A 29 -10.18 -10.24 7.17
C ASP A 29 -10.51 -9.63 8.55
N GLY A 30 -10.12 -8.37 8.75
CA GLY A 30 -10.29 -7.65 10.02
C GLY A 30 -9.20 -7.90 11.05
N VAL A 31 -8.18 -8.71 10.74
CA VAL A 31 -7.00 -8.96 11.58
C VAL A 31 -5.86 -8.02 11.19
N ILE A 32 -5.26 -7.37 12.19
CA ILE A 32 -4.13 -6.45 12.01
C ILE A 32 -2.82 -7.24 12.00
N ILE A 33 -2.06 -7.12 10.92
CA ILE A 33 -0.76 -7.77 10.73
C ILE A 33 0.31 -6.70 10.61
N SER A 34 1.35 -6.79 11.46
CA SER A 34 2.53 -5.93 11.34
C SER A 34 3.35 -6.29 10.11
N MET A 35 3.72 -5.28 9.32
CA MET A 35 4.67 -5.42 8.21
C MET A 35 6.13 -5.23 8.66
N ASP A 36 6.40 -5.15 9.96
CA ASP A 36 7.75 -5.11 10.50
C ASP A 36 8.33 -6.53 10.69
N PRO A 37 9.64 -6.75 10.45
CA PRO A 37 10.63 -5.78 10.00
C PRO A 37 10.54 -5.48 8.50
N SER A 38 11.07 -4.32 8.12
CA SER A 38 11.08 -3.85 6.72
C SER A 38 11.67 -4.88 5.75
N VAL A 39 11.19 -4.80 4.51
CA VAL A 39 11.54 -5.66 3.38
C VAL A 39 13.06 -5.82 3.22
N SER A 40 13.53 -7.05 3.02
CA SER A 40 14.97 -7.33 2.83
C SER A 40 15.50 -6.75 1.51
N PRO A 41 16.80 -6.40 1.42
CA PRO A 41 17.40 -5.94 0.17
C PRO A 41 17.19 -6.91 -1.00
N LYS A 42 17.22 -8.23 -0.73
CA LYS A 42 17.01 -9.26 -1.75
C LYS A 42 15.58 -9.26 -2.28
N HIS A 43 14.59 -9.09 -1.41
CA HIS A 43 13.20 -8.96 -1.83
C HIS A 43 13.00 -7.69 -2.68
N GLN A 44 13.63 -6.57 -2.26
CA GLN A 44 13.56 -5.31 -3.01
C GLN A 44 14.17 -5.44 -4.40
N GLU A 45 15.30 -6.14 -4.53
CA GLU A 45 15.95 -6.42 -5.81
C GLU A 45 15.01 -7.15 -6.78
N VAL A 46 14.38 -8.25 -6.34
CA VAL A 46 13.47 -9.04 -7.17
C VAL A 46 12.23 -8.22 -7.56
N SER A 47 11.63 -7.51 -6.61
CA SER A 47 10.48 -6.63 -6.86
C SER A 47 10.78 -5.54 -7.90
N MET A 48 11.98 -4.95 -7.84
CA MET A 48 12.43 -3.95 -8.80
C MET A 48 12.55 -4.52 -10.21
N GLN A 49 13.17 -5.70 -10.36
CA GLN A 49 13.32 -6.33 -11.68
C GLN A 49 11.97 -6.64 -12.32
N LEU A 50 11.03 -7.20 -11.55
CA LEU A 50 9.66 -7.45 -12.04
C LEU A 50 8.98 -6.15 -12.48
N SER A 51 9.13 -5.09 -11.71
CA SER A 51 8.52 -3.79 -12.00
C SER A 51 9.07 -3.15 -13.27
N ILE A 52 10.36 -3.34 -13.55
CA ILE A 52 11.00 -2.90 -14.80
C ILE A 52 10.41 -3.66 -15.99
N GLU A 53 10.28 -4.98 -15.91
CA GLU A 53 9.73 -5.80 -17.01
C GLU A 53 8.28 -5.42 -17.31
N PHE A 54 7.43 -5.36 -16.28
CA PHE A 54 6.04 -4.94 -16.46
C PHE A 54 5.94 -3.49 -16.96
N GLY A 55 6.74 -2.58 -16.41
CA GLY A 55 6.72 -1.17 -16.76
C GLY A 55 7.15 -0.93 -18.20
N SER A 56 8.13 -1.70 -18.67
CA SER A 56 8.60 -1.68 -20.05
C SER A 56 7.51 -2.21 -21.00
N TYR A 57 6.89 -3.34 -20.68
CA TYR A 57 5.82 -3.92 -21.51
C TYR A 57 4.56 -3.04 -21.59
N LEU A 58 4.20 -2.36 -20.50
CA LEU A 58 2.99 -1.54 -20.43
C LEU A 58 3.18 -0.09 -20.90
N ARG A 59 4.39 0.30 -21.29
CA ARG A 59 4.65 1.65 -21.82
C ARG A 59 3.81 1.93 -23.07
N GLY A 60 3.05 3.02 -23.03
CA GLY A 60 2.16 3.42 -24.12
C GLY A 60 0.84 2.64 -24.20
N LYS A 61 0.56 1.74 -23.23
CA LYS A 61 -0.71 1.02 -23.12
C LYS A 61 -1.66 1.71 -22.12
N CYS A 62 -2.90 1.24 -22.05
CA CYS A 62 -3.90 1.78 -21.13
C CYS A 62 -3.64 1.45 -19.65
N CYS A 63 -2.83 0.42 -19.36
CA CYS A 63 -2.54 -0.04 -18.01
C CYS A 63 -1.28 0.64 -17.43
N LYS A 64 -1.21 0.74 -16.09
CA LYS A 64 -0.08 1.31 -15.34
C LYS A 64 0.43 0.31 -14.30
N VAL A 65 1.75 0.25 -14.12
CA VAL A 65 2.40 -0.55 -13.08
C VAL A 65 2.53 0.26 -11.80
N LEU A 66 2.26 -0.40 -10.66
CA LEU A 66 2.34 0.18 -9.33
C LEU A 66 3.14 -0.83 -8.47
N GLN A 67 4.41 -0.53 -8.20
CA GLN A 67 5.36 -1.48 -7.58
C GLN A 67 5.20 -1.59 -6.05
N GLU A 68 4.71 -0.55 -5.41
CA GLU A 68 4.40 -0.57 -4.00
C GLU A 68 3.31 0.47 -3.80
N ILE A 69 2.11 0.00 -3.47
CA ILE A 69 1.14 0.85 -2.83
C ILE A 69 1.06 0.31 -1.42
N LEU A 70 1.86 0.90 -0.51
CA LEU A 70 1.32 1.13 0.82
C LEU A 70 -0.04 1.77 0.57
N MET A 71 -1.13 1.13 1.01
CA MET A 71 -2.55 1.34 0.67
C MET A 71 -3.06 2.82 0.64
N TYR A 72 -2.23 3.81 0.95
CA TYR A 72 -2.54 5.19 1.21
C TYR A 72 -2.43 6.15 0.01
N THR A 73 -1.65 5.87 -1.04
CA THR A 73 -1.40 6.89 -2.09
C THR A 73 -2.44 6.94 -3.21
N TYR A 74 -3.28 5.92 -3.39
CA TYR A 74 -4.26 5.90 -4.50
C TYR A 74 -5.54 6.70 -4.22
N LEU A 75 -5.83 7.07 -2.97
CA LEU A 75 -7.04 7.82 -2.63
C LEU A 75 -6.87 9.35 -2.61
N LYS A 76 -5.64 9.86 -2.66
CA LYS A 76 -5.39 11.32 -2.74
C LYS A 76 -5.44 11.88 -4.17
N THR A 77 -5.47 11.06 -5.21
CA THR A 77 -5.43 11.55 -6.61
C THR A 77 -6.80 11.83 -7.24
N LYS A 78 -7.88 11.87 -6.46
CA LYS A 78 -9.18 12.41 -6.90
C LYS A 78 -9.87 13.29 -5.84
N LYS A 79 -9.28 14.42 -5.48
CA LYS A 79 -10.06 15.61 -5.08
C LYS A 79 -9.39 16.91 -5.51
N GLY A 80 -10.01 17.57 -6.49
CA GLY A 80 -10.12 19.03 -6.52
C GLY A 80 -9.02 19.78 -7.26
N GLY A 81 -9.14 19.84 -8.59
CA GLY A 81 -8.64 21.01 -9.30
C GLY A 81 -9.37 22.27 -8.80
N ILE A 82 -8.60 23.31 -8.50
CA ILE A 82 -9.03 24.70 -8.67
C ILE A 82 -7.92 25.37 -9.46
N VAL A 83 -8.08 25.41 -10.78
CA VAL A 83 -7.40 26.41 -11.60
C VAL A 83 -8.17 27.70 -11.36
N LYS A 84 -7.61 28.60 -10.55
CA LYS A 84 -8.11 29.98 -10.48
C LYS A 84 -7.74 30.67 -11.79
N LYS A 85 -8.75 31.14 -12.49
CA LYS A 85 -8.65 32.04 -13.63
C LYS A 85 -8.38 33.46 -13.13
#